data_AF-A0A7S3UP86-F1
#
_entry.id   AF-A0A7S3UP86-F1
#
_cell.length_a   1.000
_cell.length_b   1.000
_cell.length_c   1.000
_cell.angle_alpha   90.00
_cell.angle_beta   90.00
_cell.angle_gamma   90.00
#
_symmetry.space_group_name_H-M   'P 1'
#
loop_
_entity.id
_entity.type
_entity.pdbx_description
1 polymer ?
#
loop_
_entity_poly.entity_id
_entity_poly.type
_entity_poly.pdbx_seq_one_letter_code
_entity_poly.pdbx_strand_id
1 'polypeptide(L)'
;AGLPRKPGMTRDDLFDKNASIAKGLVEACAEYCPTAVIGLIVNPVNSIVPAMCEFYKKKGLLPRRIVGITTLDVVRANKFVAERTGTHVADVDVPVIGGHAGITILPLFSQVPPMGKIGAEEIKAMDVRTQDAGTEVVQAKDGSRTI
;
A
#
# COMPACT_ATOMS: atom_id res chain seq x y z
N ALA A 1 -5.99 7.61 -9.55
CA ALA A 1 -5.45 8.89 -10.03
C ALA A 1 -4.59 9.51 -8.93
N GLY A 2 -3.48 10.16 -9.28
CA GLY A 2 -2.60 10.80 -8.31
C GLY A 2 -1.27 11.17 -8.97
N LEU A 3 -0.60 12.15 -8.39
CA LEU A 3 0.74 12.55 -8.82
C LEU A 3 1.78 11.63 -8.17
N PRO A 4 2.77 11.13 -8.92
CA PRO A 4 3.95 10.52 -8.34
C PRO A 4 4.90 11.59 -7.79
N ARG A 5 5.66 11.24 -6.76
CA ARG A 5 6.65 12.13 -6.12
C ARG A 5 7.63 12.68 -7.16
N LYS A 6 7.88 14.00 -7.15
CA LYS A 6 8.89 14.65 -8.01
C LYS A 6 10.10 15.09 -7.17
N PRO A 7 11.32 15.14 -7.75
CA PRO A 7 12.45 15.83 -7.12
C PRO A 7 12.04 17.26 -6.71
N GLY A 8 12.37 17.66 -5.48
CA GLY A 8 12.02 18.97 -4.92
C GLY A 8 10.60 19.11 -4.34
N MET A 9 9.72 18.12 -4.47
CA MET A 9 8.38 18.15 -3.84
C MET A 9 8.45 17.65 -2.39
N THR A 10 7.88 18.40 -1.46
CA THR A 10 7.76 17.97 -0.06
C THR A 10 6.73 16.84 0.08
N ARG A 11 6.76 16.12 1.21
CA ARG A 11 5.72 15.11 1.50
C ARG A 11 4.34 15.75 1.63
N ASP A 12 4.28 16.94 2.17
CA ASP A 12 3.04 17.68 2.41
C ASP A 12 2.43 18.18 1.09
N ASP A 13 3.24 18.73 0.18
CA ASP A 13 2.78 19.14 -1.15
C ASP A 13 2.15 17.98 -1.94
N LEU A 14 2.75 16.79 -1.81
CA LEU A 14 2.26 15.58 -2.46
C LEU A 14 0.93 15.14 -1.84
N PHE A 15 0.85 15.19 -0.51
CA PHE A 15 -0.36 14.88 0.23
C PHE A 15 -1.51 15.80 -0.19
N ASP A 16 -1.33 17.12 -0.16
CA ASP A 16 -2.40 18.08 -0.45
C ASP A 16 -2.96 17.90 -1.87
N LYS A 17 -2.08 17.74 -2.86
CA LYS A 17 -2.51 17.51 -4.25
C LYS A 17 -3.27 16.21 -4.40
N ASN A 18 -2.75 15.13 -3.84
CA ASN A 18 -3.38 13.82 -3.97
C ASN A 18 -4.67 13.70 -3.16
N ALA A 19 -4.75 14.36 -1.99
CA ALA A 19 -5.96 14.46 -1.20
C ALA A 19 -7.06 15.23 -1.95
N SER A 20 -6.71 16.33 -2.62
CA SER A 20 -7.64 17.11 -3.44
C SER A 20 -8.19 16.28 -4.62
N ILE A 21 -7.29 15.59 -5.36
CA ILE A 21 -7.68 14.68 -6.45
C ILE A 21 -8.59 13.56 -5.94
N ALA A 22 -8.20 12.91 -4.83
CA ALA A 22 -8.97 11.84 -4.21
C ALA A 22 -10.36 12.33 -3.81
N LYS A 23 -10.46 13.49 -3.15
CA LYS A 23 -11.73 14.08 -2.74
C LYS A 23 -12.66 14.31 -3.92
N GLY A 24 -12.18 14.91 -5.00
CA GLY A 24 -13.02 15.18 -6.19
C GLY A 24 -13.58 13.90 -6.82
N LEU A 25 -12.77 12.84 -6.91
CA LEU A 25 -13.22 11.56 -7.46
C LEU A 25 -14.18 10.83 -6.52
N VAL A 26 -13.88 10.81 -5.22
CA VAL A 26 -14.73 10.19 -4.19
C VAL A 26 -16.05 10.96 -4.07
N GLU A 27 -16.05 12.27 -4.25
CA GLU A 27 -17.23 13.11 -4.33
C GLU A 27 -18.13 12.73 -5.52
N ALA A 28 -17.55 12.56 -6.71
CA ALA A 28 -18.29 12.09 -7.87
C ALA A 28 -18.86 10.68 -7.64
N CYS A 29 -18.08 9.76 -7.05
CA CYS A 29 -18.59 8.43 -6.73
C CYS A 29 -19.73 8.47 -5.70
N ALA A 30 -19.66 9.36 -4.72
CA ALA A 30 -20.73 9.56 -3.74
C ALA A 30 -22.04 10.03 -4.40
N GLU A 31 -21.95 10.79 -5.48
CA GLU A 31 -23.12 11.29 -6.24
C GLU A 31 -23.67 10.24 -7.20
N TYR A 32 -22.81 9.64 -8.02
CA TYR A 32 -23.23 8.81 -9.15
C TYR A 32 -23.26 7.31 -8.87
N CYS A 33 -22.49 6.82 -7.89
CA CYS A 33 -22.44 5.41 -7.53
C CYS A 33 -22.24 5.18 -6.01
N PRO A 34 -23.15 5.70 -5.15
CA PRO A 34 -22.96 5.73 -3.69
C PRO A 34 -22.80 4.36 -3.02
N THR A 35 -23.22 3.29 -3.70
CA THR A 35 -23.12 1.90 -3.22
C THR A 35 -21.89 1.15 -3.72
N ALA A 36 -21.09 1.74 -4.62
CA ALA A 36 -19.86 1.13 -5.10
C ALA A 36 -18.82 0.98 -3.98
N VAL A 37 -17.97 -0.04 -4.08
CA VAL A 37 -16.76 -0.15 -3.26
C VAL A 37 -15.65 0.61 -3.98
N ILE A 38 -14.98 1.52 -3.27
CA ILE A 38 -13.94 2.39 -3.82
C ILE A 38 -12.58 1.91 -3.32
N GLY A 39 -11.80 1.34 -4.23
CA GLY A 39 -10.39 0.98 -4.00
C GLY A 39 -9.46 2.16 -4.26
N LEU A 40 -8.85 2.70 -3.20
CA LEU A 40 -7.90 3.81 -3.26
C LEU A 40 -6.46 3.30 -3.32
N ILE A 41 -5.81 3.52 -4.46
CA ILE A 41 -4.38 3.25 -4.70
C ILE A 41 -3.54 4.53 -4.50
N VAL A 42 -4.19 5.70 -4.47
CA VAL A 42 -3.52 7.00 -4.40
C VAL A 42 -2.71 7.15 -3.11
N ASN A 43 -1.46 7.60 -3.25
CA ASN A 43 -0.56 7.81 -2.12
C ASN A 43 -0.64 9.22 -1.54
N PRO A 44 -0.45 9.40 -0.22
CA PRO A 44 -0.22 8.35 0.78
C PRO A 44 -1.52 7.67 1.23
N VAL A 45 -1.63 6.34 1.04
CA VAL A 45 -2.84 5.56 1.38
C VAL A 45 -3.22 5.75 2.86
N ASN A 46 -2.22 5.73 3.76
CA ASN A 46 -2.40 5.86 5.21
C ASN A 46 -3.16 7.12 5.64
N SER A 47 -3.08 8.21 4.87
CA SER A 47 -3.73 9.48 5.20
C SER A 47 -4.97 9.72 4.34
N ILE A 48 -4.94 9.31 3.07
CA ILE A 48 -6.04 9.56 2.14
C ILE A 48 -7.27 8.70 2.48
N VAL A 49 -7.09 7.41 2.78
CA VAL A 49 -8.19 6.51 3.12
C VAL A 49 -9.03 7.03 4.29
N PRO A 50 -8.46 7.34 5.47
CA PRO A 50 -9.25 7.86 6.59
C PRO A 50 -9.90 9.21 6.27
N ALA A 51 -9.23 10.10 5.53
CA ALA A 51 -9.83 11.37 5.11
C ALA A 51 -11.07 11.16 4.21
N MET A 52 -11.01 10.19 3.29
CA MET A 52 -12.12 9.86 2.40
C MET A 52 -13.25 9.12 3.14
N CYS A 53 -12.93 8.27 4.13
CA CYS A 53 -13.91 7.66 5.02
C CYS A 53 -14.72 8.72 5.79
N GLU A 54 -14.07 9.72 6.37
CA GLU A 54 -14.74 10.82 7.07
C GLU A 54 -15.58 11.68 6.12
N PHE A 55 -15.09 11.91 4.90
CA PHE A 55 -15.88 12.58 3.87
C PHE A 55 -17.15 11.80 3.50
N TYR A 56 -17.05 10.48 3.29
CA TYR A 56 -18.20 9.60 3.04
C TYR A 56 -19.21 9.64 4.19
N LYS A 57 -18.71 9.58 5.43
CA LYS A 57 -19.53 9.67 6.65
C LYS A 57 -20.32 10.98 6.71
N LYS A 58 -19.70 12.11 6.39
CA LYS A 58 -20.35 13.43 6.34
C LYS A 58 -21.45 13.52 5.28
N LYS A 59 -21.37 12.73 4.21
CA LYS A 59 -22.42 12.59 3.19
C LYS A 59 -23.51 11.57 3.56
N GLY A 60 -23.47 10.98 4.76
CA GLY A 60 -24.41 9.94 5.18
C GLY A 60 -24.17 8.58 4.52
N LEU A 61 -23.01 8.37 3.87
CA LEU A 61 -22.65 7.12 3.21
C LEU A 61 -21.84 6.22 4.13
N LEU A 62 -21.81 4.92 3.79
CA LEU A 62 -21.09 3.90 4.56
C LEU A 62 -19.57 3.99 4.35
N PRO A 63 -18.77 4.37 5.38
CA PRO A 63 -17.32 4.51 5.22
C PRO A 63 -16.62 3.18 4.91
N ARG A 64 -17.23 2.05 5.28
CA ARG A 64 -16.74 0.69 4.97
C ARG A 64 -16.64 0.37 3.48
N ARG A 65 -17.19 1.23 2.61
CA ARG A 65 -17.04 1.11 1.15
C ARG A 65 -15.74 1.73 0.63
N ILE A 66 -15.02 2.50 1.44
CA ILE A 66 -13.70 3.03 1.10
C ILE A 66 -12.63 2.04 1.57
N VAL A 67 -11.82 1.56 0.64
CA VAL A 67 -10.79 0.54 0.90
C VAL A 67 -9.45 1.03 0.37
N GLY A 68 -8.41 1.02 1.21
CA GLY A 68 -7.03 1.24 0.76
C GLY A 68 -6.46 -0.02 0.12
N ILE A 69 -5.89 0.10 -1.07
CA ILE A 69 -5.28 -1.04 -1.76
C ILE A 69 -3.81 -1.15 -1.34
N THR A 70 -3.52 -2.15 -0.51
CA THR A 70 -2.17 -2.48 -0.02
C THR A 70 -1.63 -3.80 -0.58
N THR A 71 -2.36 -4.43 -1.50
CA THR A 71 -2.08 -5.78 -2.03
C THR A 71 -0.69 -5.91 -2.66
N LEU A 72 -0.08 -4.81 -3.12
CA LEU A 72 1.29 -4.84 -3.62
C LEU A 72 2.31 -5.26 -2.55
N ASP A 73 2.07 -4.94 -1.28
CA ASP A 73 2.94 -5.34 -0.18
C ASP A 73 2.85 -6.85 0.06
N VAL A 74 1.64 -7.43 -0.06
CA VAL A 74 1.42 -8.89 -0.04
C VAL A 74 2.14 -9.56 -1.20
N VAL A 75 1.98 -9.04 -2.42
CA VAL A 75 2.66 -9.60 -3.61
C VAL A 75 4.19 -9.60 -3.43
N ARG A 76 4.75 -8.53 -2.86
CA ARG A 76 6.19 -8.43 -2.54
C ARG A 76 6.61 -9.43 -1.47
N ALA A 77 5.86 -9.51 -0.36
CA ALA A 77 6.15 -10.43 0.73
C ALA A 77 6.10 -11.89 0.25
N ASN A 78 5.09 -12.26 -0.54
CA ASN A 78 4.97 -13.60 -1.14
C ASN A 78 6.18 -13.92 -2.02
N LYS A 79 6.59 -12.96 -2.87
CA LYS A 79 7.77 -13.12 -3.73
C LYS A 79 9.05 -13.33 -2.91
N PHE A 80 9.27 -12.53 -1.87
CA PHE A 80 10.48 -12.63 -1.04
C PHE A 80 10.54 -13.93 -0.24
N VAL A 81 9.40 -14.40 0.29
CA VAL A 81 9.34 -15.71 0.94
C VAL A 81 9.60 -16.84 -0.04
N ALA A 82 9.00 -16.80 -1.24
CA ALA A 82 9.22 -17.80 -2.28
C ALA A 82 10.70 -17.89 -2.69
N GLU A 83 11.35 -16.74 -2.91
CA GLU A 83 12.81 -16.67 -3.17
C GLU A 83 13.63 -17.27 -2.04
N ARG A 84 13.23 -16.97 -0.80
CA ARG A 84 14.00 -17.39 0.38
C ARG A 84 13.91 -18.88 0.67
N THR A 85 12.72 -19.46 0.45
CA THR A 85 12.39 -20.82 0.86
C THR A 85 12.43 -21.81 -0.31
N GLY A 86 12.56 -21.32 -1.55
CA GLY A 86 12.55 -22.13 -2.76
C GLY A 86 11.17 -22.69 -3.11
N THR A 87 10.10 -22.21 -2.47
CA THR A 87 8.73 -22.58 -2.82
C THR A 87 8.25 -21.82 -4.04
N HIS A 88 7.21 -22.34 -4.70
CA HIS A 88 6.55 -21.62 -5.77
C HIS A 88 5.72 -20.46 -5.19
N VAL A 89 5.78 -19.27 -5.80
CA VAL A 89 5.12 -18.06 -5.26
C VAL A 89 3.61 -18.18 -5.13
N ALA A 90 2.97 -19.01 -5.98
CA ALA A 90 1.53 -19.28 -5.89
C ALA A 90 1.13 -20.09 -4.65
N ASP A 91 2.09 -20.77 -4.01
CA ASP A 91 1.87 -21.57 -2.80
C ASP A 91 2.20 -20.79 -1.52
N VAL A 92 2.50 -19.49 -1.65
CA VAL A 92 2.85 -18.60 -0.55
C VAL A 92 1.75 -17.57 -0.36
N ASP A 93 1.26 -17.47 0.87
CA ASP A 93 0.32 -16.43 1.30
C ASP A 93 0.82 -15.80 2.60
N VAL A 94 1.41 -14.60 2.50
CA VAL A 94 1.92 -13.83 3.64
C VAL A 94 0.89 -12.75 3.99
N PRO A 95 0.26 -12.81 5.18
CA PRO A 95 -0.56 -11.72 5.67
C PRO A 95 0.30 -10.48 5.91
N VAL A 96 -0.11 -9.34 5.36
CA VAL A 96 0.54 -8.04 5.60
C VAL A 96 -0.48 -7.10 6.24
N ILE A 97 -0.12 -6.53 7.40
CA ILE A 97 -1.00 -5.66 8.18
C ILE A 97 -0.35 -4.30 8.44
N GLY A 98 -1.08 -3.41 9.13
CA GLY A 98 -0.63 -2.07 9.48
C GLY A 98 -1.06 -1.03 8.45
N GLY A 99 -0.11 -0.51 7.68
CA GLY A 99 -0.31 0.51 6.65
C GLY A 99 0.57 0.27 5.41
N HIS A 100 0.63 1.27 4.55
CA HIS A 100 1.30 1.26 3.24
C HIS A 100 2.40 2.34 3.14
N ALA A 101 3.23 2.48 4.18
CA ALA A 101 4.37 3.39 4.17
C ALA A 101 5.47 2.97 5.15
N GLY A 102 6.63 2.59 4.63
CA GLY A 102 7.82 2.24 5.42
C GLY A 102 7.50 1.27 6.55
N ILE A 103 7.92 1.61 7.77
CA ILE A 103 7.73 0.79 8.99
C ILE A 103 6.27 0.45 9.34
N THR A 104 5.29 1.09 8.70
CA THR A 104 3.88 0.74 8.90
C THR A 104 3.50 -0.55 8.18
N ILE A 105 4.31 -1.02 7.22
CA ILE A 105 4.11 -2.27 6.50
C ILE A 105 4.65 -3.42 7.37
N LEU A 106 3.74 -4.29 7.85
CA LEU A 106 4.06 -5.36 8.79
C LEU A 106 3.73 -6.73 8.17
N PRO A 107 4.67 -7.37 7.46
CA PRO A 107 4.50 -8.73 6.97
C PRO A 107 4.59 -9.75 8.12
N LEU A 108 3.58 -10.60 8.27
CA LEU A 108 3.49 -11.58 9.35
C LEU A 108 4.15 -12.90 8.94
N PHE A 109 5.47 -12.87 8.73
CA PHE A 109 6.24 -14.06 8.32
C PHE A 109 6.08 -15.25 9.27
N SER A 110 5.81 -15.01 10.55
CA SER A 110 5.53 -16.07 11.54
C SER A 110 4.30 -16.92 11.23
N GLN A 111 3.38 -16.44 10.39
CA GLN A 111 2.17 -17.18 9.98
C GLN A 111 2.39 -18.05 8.75
N VAL A 112 3.61 -18.06 8.20
CA VAL A 112 3.94 -18.75 6.95
C VAL A 112 4.76 -20.00 7.28
N PRO A 113 4.24 -21.23 7.12
CA PRO A 113 4.89 -22.43 7.64
C PRO A 113 6.36 -22.64 7.19
N PRO A 114 6.73 -22.38 5.91
CA PRO A 114 8.13 -22.45 5.47
C PRO A 114 9.09 -21.52 6.23
N MET A 115 8.59 -20.43 6.81
CA MET A 115 9.38 -19.43 7.52
C MET A 115 9.75 -19.84 8.95
N GLY A 116 9.16 -20.90 9.51
CA GLY A 116 9.41 -21.34 10.89
C GLY A 116 10.85 -21.79 11.17
N LYS A 117 11.69 -21.97 10.14
CA LYS A 117 13.11 -22.34 10.24
C LYS A 117 14.06 -21.16 10.03
N ILE A 118 13.54 -19.97 9.75
CA ILE A 118 14.33 -18.78 9.44
C ILE A 118 14.67 -18.06 10.75
N GLY A 119 15.94 -17.64 10.88
CA GLY A 119 16.44 -16.96 12.08
C GLY A 119 15.92 -15.53 12.21
N ALA A 120 15.87 -15.00 13.44
CA ALA A 120 15.30 -13.68 13.74
C ALA A 120 15.98 -12.52 12.98
N GLU A 121 17.31 -12.55 12.82
CA GLU A 121 18.04 -11.52 12.07
C GLU A 121 17.64 -11.50 10.58
N GLU A 122 17.34 -12.67 10.03
CA GLU A 122 16.94 -12.80 8.63
C GLU A 122 15.49 -12.38 8.42
N ILE A 123 14.59 -12.69 9.37
CA ILE A 123 13.24 -12.13 9.40
C ILE A 123 13.29 -10.60 9.41
N LYS A 124 14.14 -10.01 10.26
CA LYS A 124 14.31 -8.56 10.34
C LYS A 124 14.84 -7.97 9.04
N ALA A 125 15.76 -8.64 8.35
CA ALA A 125 16.23 -8.21 7.04
C ALA A 125 15.12 -8.25 5.98
N MET A 126 14.25 -9.27 6.04
CA MET A 126 13.08 -9.38 5.15
C MET A 126 12.01 -8.32 5.45
N ASP A 127 11.82 -7.94 6.72
CA ASP A 127 10.95 -6.82 7.10
C ASP A 127 11.42 -5.53 6.41
N VAL A 128 12.69 -5.18 6.58
CA VAL A 128 13.28 -3.97 5.98
C VAL A 128 13.15 -3.98 4.46
N ARG A 129 13.50 -5.10 3.80
CA ARG A 129 13.34 -5.24 2.34
C ARG A 129 11.90 -5.04 1.90
N THR A 130 10.93 -5.59 2.64
CA THR A 130 9.49 -5.43 2.32
C THR A 130 9.04 -3.98 2.47
N GLN A 131 9.49 -3.30 3.53
CA GLN A 131 9.18 -1.90 3.81
C GLN A 131 9.79 -0.94 2.78
N ASP A 132 10.98 -1.27 2.26
CA ASP A 132 11.75 -0.44 1.33
C ASP A 132 11.62 -0.85 -0.14
N ALA A 133 10.92 -1.94 -0.47
CA ALA A 133 10.72 -2.41 -1.84
C ALA A 133 10.11 -1.35 -2.78
N GLY A 134 9.34 -0.40 -2.25
CA GLY A 134 8.86 0.76 -3.02
C GLY A 134 10.01 1.69 -3.44
N THR A 135 10.95 1.93 -2.53
CA THR A 135 12.14 2.76 -2.75
C THR A 135 13.11 2.07 -3.71
N GLU A 136 13.31 0.75 -3.59
CA GLU A 136 14.15 -0.04 -4.49
C GLU A 136 13.73 0.12 -5.95
N VAL A 137 12.41 0.06 -6.24
CA VAL A 137 11.89 0.24 -7.60
C VAL A 137 12.11 1.67 -8.12
N VAL A 138 11.94 2.68 -7.27
CA VAL A 138 12.19 4.08 -7.67
C VAL A 138 13.66 4.30 -8.03
N GLN A 139 14.58 3.71 -7.25
CA GLN A 139 16.00 3.76 -7.50
C GLN A 139 16.38 2.99 -8.77
N ALA A 140 15.88 1.76 -8.95
CA ALA A 140 16.15 0.94 -10.11
C ALA A 140 15.65 1.55 -11.43
N LYS A 141 14.66 2.45 -11.35
CA LYS A 141 14.19 3.21 -12.50
C LYS A 141 14.96 4.51 -12.75
N ASP A 142 16.01 4.83 -11.98
CA ASP A 142 16.67 6.15 -11.97
C ASP A 142 15.67 7.32 -11.76
N GLY A 143 14.58 7.05 -11.03
CA GLY A 143 13.47 8.01 -10.89
C GLY A 143 12.65 8.22 -12.18
N SER A 144 12.95 7.50 -13.26
CA SER A 144 12.15 7.48 -14.49
C SER A 144 10.80 6.81 -14.28
N ARG A 145 9.78 7.28 -15.01
CA ARG A 145 8.36 6.99 -14.75
C ARG A 145 7.69 6.20 -15.85
N THR A 146 8.46 5.62 -16.75
CA THR A 146 7.90 4.86 -17.86
C THR A 146 7.58 3.43 -17.41
N ILE A 147 6.39 2.98 -17.79
CA ILE A 147 6.08 1.57 -18.03
C ILE A 147 6.27 1.38 -19.53
#